data_AF-A0A381P236-F1
#
_entry.id   AF-A0A381P236-F1
#
_cell.length_a   1.000
_cell.length_b   1.000
_cell.length_c   1.000
_cell.angle_alpha   90.00
_cell.angle_beta   90.00
_cell.angle_gamma   90.00
#
_symmetry.space_group_name_H-M   'P 1'
#
loop_
_entity.id
_entity.type
_entity.pdbx_description
1 polymer ?
#
loop_
_entity_poly.entity_id
_entity_poly.type
_entity_poly.pdbx_seq_one_letter_code
_entity_poly.pdbx_strand_id
1 'polypeptide(L)'
;VLSLFSCNQKSVEVVAQKEIEVEVLEKERKFLYGINVDSFKVETNKIKWGQSFSNILLKRGVSNLRIHNATLKSKNVFNLKKIRKGKNYTLLTKKGNKAPEFFIYEPDVYSYILYKLTDSIYVNKVNKEITYHEKNISGVINSSLYMSFEENNYPPILVNMMVDVFAWQIDFFKIMLKDSYNVLYTEEQIDGKVVGIKNIKAAKFFHDNLNYYAIAYDQGFGDDYFDENGNSLRKTFLRSPLKFYRISSKFRKKRYHPVLKRYRDHLGTDYAAPRGTPIMSVADGIIKEVRWGKNNGRFVKISHNNIYSTQYLHMSKFEKSIKKGKKVLQGEVIGYVGSTGLATGPHVCFRFWRNGNQVDPYKQKDLPEGEPISPKHL
;
A
#
# COMPACT_ATOMS: atom_id res chain seq x y z
N VAL A 1 47.52 72.27 -71.58
CA VAL A 1 46.77 71.01 -71.76
C VAL A 1 47.69 69.89 -71.33
N LEU A 2 47.49 69.35 -70.12
CA LEU A 2 48.33 68.30 -69.53
C LEU A 2 47.44 67.10 -69.16
N SER A 3 47.90 65.92 -69.59
CA SER A 3 47.28 64.60 -69.46
C SER A 3 47.28 64.07 -68.03
N LEU A 4 46.30 63.23 -67.67
CA LEU A 4 46.36 62.34 -66.50
C LEU A 4 45.85 60.94 -66.85
N PHE A 5 46.63 59.93 -66.42
CA PHE A 5 46.52 58.49 -66.71
C PHE A 5 45.68 57.72 -65.67
N SER A 6 44.94 56.72 -66.16
CA SER A 6 44.74 55.33 -65.69
C SER A 6 44.81 54.95 -64.18
N CYS A 7 43.76 54.29 -63.67
CA CYS A 7 43.80 52.86 -63.29
C CYS A 7 42.40 52.32 -62.96
N ASN A 8 42.11 51.10 -63.42
CA ASN A 8 40.82 50.42 -63.34
C ASN A 8 40.98 49.16 -62.47
N GLN A 9 40.22 49.03 -61.37
CA GLN A 9 40.21 47.83 -60.52
C GLN A 9 38.85 47.13 -60.61
N LYS A 10 38.90 45.84 -60.98
CA LYS A 10 37.78 44.90 -61.09
C LYS A 10 37.21 44.53 -59.71
N SER A 11 35.88 44.51 -59.59
CA SER A 11 35.16 43.70 -58.60
C SER A 11 34.40 42.59 -59.34
N VAL A 12 34.59 41.35 -58.87
CA VAL A 12 33.94 40.14 -59.39
C VAL A 12 32.69 39.89 -58.53
N GLU A 13 31.50 39.95 -59.12
CA GLU A 13 30.26 39.51 -58.48
C GLU A 13 30.20 37.98 -58.52
N VAL A 14 30.31 37.37 -57.34
CA VAL A 14 30.12 35.93 -57.14
C VAL A 14 28.63 35.65 -57.06
N VAL A 15 28.11 34.93 -58.05
CA VAL A 15 26.75 34.40 -58.07
C VAL A 15 26.60 33.34 -56.97
N ALA A 16 25.84 33.66 -55.93
CA ALA A 16 25.51 32.70 -54.87
C ALA A 16 24.56 31.63 -55.42
N GLN A 17 25.08 30.41 -55.60
CA GLN A 17 24.24 29.22 -55.77
C GLN A 17 23.53 28.94 -54.45
N LYS A 18 22.21 28.96 -54.49
CA LYS A 18 21.35 28.66 -53.35
C LYS A 18 21.38 27.15 -53.11
N GLU A 19 22.17 26.70 -52.15
CA GLU A 19 22.10 25.33 -51.63
C GLU A 19 20.70 25.10 -51.06
N ILE A 20 20.01 24.10 -51.62
CA ILE A 20 18.73 23.64 -51.11
C ILE A 20 19.06 22.72 -49.93
N GLU A 21 19.03 23.26 -48.71
CA GLU A 21 18.97 22.44 -47.50
C GLU A 21 17.67 21.64 -47.52
N VAL A 22 17.78 20.34 -47.83
CA VAL A 22 16.70 19.39 -47.61
C VAL A 22 16.69 19.11 -46.11
N GLU A 23 15.86 19.86 -45.39
CA GLU A 23 15.56 19.64 -43.98
C GLU A 23 14.88 18.27 -43.84
N VAL A 24 15.67 17.23 -43.55
CA VAL A 24 15.16 15.90 -43.25
C VAL A 24 14.51 15.98 -41.87
N LEU A 25 13.20 16.23 -41.86
CA LEU A 25 12.36 16.15 -40.67
C LEU A 25 12.46 14.73 -40.08
N GLU A 26 13.37 14.53 -39.11
CA GLU A 26 13.41 13.31 -38.30
C GLU A 26 12.13 13.20 -37.49
N LYS A 27 11.16 12.50 -38.03
CA LYS A 27 9.90 12.21 -37.35
C LYS A 27 10.21 11.49 -36.03
N GLU A 28 9.87 12.12 -34.91
CA GLU A 28 10.03 11.52 -33.57
C GLU A 28 9.42 10.11 -33.53
N ARG A 29 10.27 9.12 -33.27
CA ARG A 29 9.89 7.71 -33.20
C ARG A 29 8.95 7.51 -32.02
N LYS A 30 7.77 6.93 -32.26
CA LYS A 30 6.80 6.68 -31.18
C LYS A 30 7.07 5.33 -30.53
N PHE A 31 7.26 5.32 -29.21
CA PHE A 31 7.42 4.11 -28.42
C PHE A 31 6.23 3.88 -27.49
N LEU A 32 5.79 2.64 -27.39
CA LEU A 32 4.78 2.20 -26.43
C LEU A 32 5.17 0.84 -25.87
N TYR A 33 5.20 0.68 -24.54
CA TYR A 33 5.65 -0.55 -23.85
C TYR A 33 7.07 -0.99 -24.28
N GLY A 34 7.95 -0.03 -24.56
CA GLY A 34 9.31 -0.28 -25.08
C GLY A 34 9.37 -0.75 -26.54
N ILE A 35 8.26 -0.70 -27.28
CA ILE A 35 8.17 -1.12 -28.69
C ILE A 35 8.03 0.13 -29.57
N ASN A 36 8.82 0.23 -30.64
CA ASN A 36 8.57 1.24 -31.68
C ASN A 36 7.26 0.89 -32.42
N VAL A 37 6.28 1.78 -32.34
CA VAL A 37 4.93 1.55 -32.89
C VAL A 37 4.69 2.20 -34.25
N ASP A 38 5.70 2.79 -34.89
CA ASP A 38 5.52 3.51 -36.15
C ASP A 38 5.02 2.60 -37.29
N SER A 39 5.42 1.32 -37.25
CA SER A 39 5.01 0.26 -38.18
C SER A 39 3.76 -0.51 -37.73
N PHE A 40 3.16 -0.16 -36.59
CA PHE A 40 2.03 -0.87 -36.00
C PHE A 40 0.74 -0.04 -36.04
N LYS A 41 -0.38 -0.74 -36.19
CA LYS A 41 -1.70 -0.25 -35.79
C LYS A 41 -1.87 -0.58 -34.30
N VAL A 42 -2.12 0.45 -33.49
CA VAL A 42 -2.32 0.33 -32.04
C VAL A 42 -3.81 0.32 -31.73
N GLU A 43 -4.29 -0.71 -31.03
CA GLU A 43 -5.68 -0.79 -30.57
C GLU A 43 -5.73 -1.05 -29.06
N THR A 44 -6.00 0.01 -28.28
CA THR A 44 -6.18 -0.08 -26.82
C THR A 44 -7.66 -0.25 -26.48
N ASN A 45 -7.98 -1.26 -25.68
CA ASN A 45 -9.35 -1.64 -25.32
C ASN A 45 -9.45 -2.08 -23.86
N LYS A 46 -10.66 -2.10 -23.30
CA LYS A 46 -10.94 -2.69 -21.98
C LYS A 46 -11.50 -4.10 -22.11
N ILE A 47 -11.09 -5.00 -21.21
CA ILE A 47 -11.65 -6.36 -21.13
C ILE A 47 -13.15 -6.29 -20.80
N LYS A 48 -13.97 -6.90 -21.66
CA LYS A 48 -15.42 -7.01 -21.48
C LYS A 48 -15.82 -8.23 -20.66
N TRP A 49 -17.07 -8.27 -20.20
CA TRP A 49 -17.60 -9.43 -19.48
C TRP A 49 -17.56 -10.69 -20.38
N GLY A 50 -17.15 -11.83 -19.82
CA GLY A 50 -16.99 -13.09 -20.55
C GLY A 50 -15.84 -13.13 -21.58
N GLN A 51 -15.08 -12.03 -21.73
CA GLN A 51 -14.00 -11.95 -22.70
C GLN A 51 -12.72 -12.58 -22.12
N SER A 52 -12.19 -13.60 -22.81
CA SER A 52 -10.96 -14.29 -22.44
C SER A 52 -9.80 -13.92 -23.38
N PHE A 53 -8.56 -14.16 -22.94
CA PHE A 53 -7.36 -14.04 -23.76
C PHE A 53 -7.50 -14.75 -25.11
N SER A 54 -7.88 -16.03 -25.10
CA SER A 54 -8.06 -16.82 -26.31
C SER A 54 -9.15 -16.24 -27.22
N ASN A 55 -10.29 -15.84 -26.65
CA ASN A 55 -11.39 -15.28 -27.43
C ASN A 55 -11.02 -13.94 -28.10
N ILE A 56 -10.21 -13.11 -27.44
CA ILE A 56 -9.72 -11.85 -28.01
C ILE A 56 -8.85 -12.15 -29.22
N LEU A 57 -7.86 -13.02 -29.07
CA LEU A 57 -6.86 -13.29 -30.09
C LEU A 57 -7.44 -14.07 -31.28
N LEU A 58 -8.33 -15.04 -31.03
CA LEU A 58 -9.03 -15.79 -32.09
C LEU A 58 -9.83 -14.86 -33.00
N LYS A 59 -10.60 -13.92 -32.44
CA LYS A 59 -11.38 -12.94 -33.21
C LYS A 59 -10.51 -12.01 -34.05
N ARG A 60 -9.22 -11.91 -33.73
CA ARG A 60 -8.24 -11.10 -34.48
C ARG A 60 -7.33 -11.95 -35.37
N GLY A 61 -7.67 -13.22 -35.59
CA GLY A 61 -6.98 -14.07 -36.55
C GLY A 61 -5.67 -14.68 -36.06
N VAL A 62 -5.39 -14.66 -34.75
CA VAL A 62 -4.26 -15.44 -34.19
C VAL A 62 -4.64 -16.92 -34.17
N SER A 63 -3.76 -17.79 -34.65
CA SER A 63 -4.02 -19.23 -34.73
C SER A 63 -4.14 -19.89 -33.35
N ASN A 64 -4.93 -20.96 -33.26
CA ASN A 64 -5.09 -21.76 -32.04
C ASN A 64 -3.73 -22.25 -31.49
N LEU A 65 -2.81 -22.67 -32.37
CA LEU A 65 -1.47 -23.13 -31.99
C LEU A 65 -0.68 -22.01 -31.28
N ARG A 66 -0.67 -20.79 -31.84
CA ARG A 66 0.03 -19.66 -31.23
C ARG A 66 -0.59 -19.27 -29.89
N ILE A 67 -1.92 -19.28 -29.80
CA ILE A 67 -2.64 -18.99 -28.54
C ILE A 67 -2.34 -20.05 -27.48
N HIS A 68 -2.33 -21.33 -27.85
CA HIS A 68 -2.00 -22.42 -26.95
C HIS A 68 -0.57 -22.29 -26.40
N ASN A 69 0.41 -22.09 -27.28
CA ASN A 69 1.81 -21.92 -26.89
C ASN A 69 2.02 -20.67 -26.01
N ALA A 70 1.34 -19.56 -26.32
CA ALA A 70 1.35 -18.37 -25.48
C ALA A 70 0.72 -18.62 -24.11
N THR A 71 -0.36 -19.40 -24.05
CA THR A 71 -1.02 -19.80 -22.78
C THR A 71 -0.08 -20.65 -21.92
N LEU A 72 0.66 -21.59 -22.52
CA LEU A 72 1.64 -22.42 -21.81
C LEU A 72 2.76 -21.56 -21.21
N LYS A 73 3.38 -20.67 -22.02
CA LYS A 73 4.43 -19.76 -21.52
C LYS A 73 3.91 -18.78 -20.47
N SER A 74 2.66 -18.36 -20.59
CA SER A 74 2.01 -17.46 -19.64
C SER A 74 1.93 -18.04 -18.23
N LYS A 75 1.75 -19.36 -18.05
CA LYS A 75 1.53 -19.96 -16.72
C LYS A 75 2.56 -19.56 -15.67
N ASN A 76 3.83 -19.40 -16.06
CA ASN A 76 4.93 -19.05 -15.17
C ASN A 76 5.08 -17.53 -14.94
N VAL A 77 4.40 -16.70 -15.75
CA VAL A 77 4.50 -15.23 -15.71
C VAL A 77 3.21 -14.62 -15.17
N PHE A 78 2.06 -15.07 -15.67
CA PHE A 78 0.75 -14.55 -15.32
C PHE A 78 -0.33 -15.63 -15.48
N ASN A 79 -1.16 -15.82 -14.46
CA ASN A 79 -2.30 -16.72 -14.57
C ASN A 79 -3.43 -16.04 -15.38
N LEU A 80 -3.65 -16.47 -16.63
CA LEU A 80 -4.69 -15.94 -17.52
C LEU A 80 -6.11 -15.98 -16.94
N LYS A 81 -6.40 -16.85 -15.96
CA LYS A 81 -7.69 -16.83 -15.24
C LYS A 81 -7.88 -15.58 -14.38
N LYS A 82 -6.81 -14.83 -14.10
CA LYS A 82 -6.82 -13.56 -13.37
C LYS A 82 -7.02 -12.35 -14.28
N ILE A 83 -7.28 -12.52 -15.58
CA ILE A 83 -7.72 -11.41 -16.43
C ILE A 83 -9.07 -10.91 -15.90
N ARG A 84 -9.14 -9.60 -15.62
CA ARG A 84 -10.31 -8.95 -15.01
C ARG A 84 -10.99 -7.99 -15.99
N LYS A 85 -12.32 -7.96 -15.94
CA LYS A 85 -13.17 -6.94 -16.58
C LYS A 85 -12.67 -5.53 -16.25
N GLY A 86 -12.72 -4.64 -17.24
CA GLY A 86 -12.40 -3.22 -17.09
C GLY A 86 -10.91 -2.88 -17.13
N LYS A 87 -10.02 -3.88 -17.06
CA LYS A 87 -8.58 -3.70 -17.24
C LYS A 87 -8.24 -3.49 -18.71
N ASN A 88 -7.22 -2.68 -18.97
CA ASN A 88 -6.79 -2.36 -20.32
C ASN A 88 -6.01 -3.53 -20.93
N TYR A 89 -6.16 -3.68 -22.23
CA TYR A 89 -5.23 -4.43 -23.07
C TYR A 89 -4.98 -3.67 -24.37
N THR A 90 -3.79 -3.84 -24.92
CA THR A 90 -3.37 -3.21 -26.17
C THR A 90 -2.95 -4.28 -27.16
N LEU A 91 -3.44 -4.16 -28.40
CA LEU A 91 -3.01 -4.97 -29.52
C LEU A 91 -2.11 -4.12 -30.43
N LEU A 92 -0.96 -4.68 -30.80
CA LEU A 92 -0.10 -4.11 -31.83
C LEU A 92 -0.12 -5.04 -33.04
N THR A 93 -0.72 -4.57 -34.13
CA THR A 93 -0.79 -5.30 -35.40
C THR A 93 0.09 -4.60 -36.40
N LYS A 94 1.12 -5.28 -36.92
CA LYS A 94 1.99 -4.70 -37.95
C LYS A 94 1.15 -4.31 -39.17
N LYS A 95 1.38 -3.12 -39.73
CA LYS A 95 0.63 -2.63 -40.89
C LYS A 95 0.77 -3.65 -42.04
N GLY A 96 -0.36 -4.04 -42.63
CA GLY A 96 -0.44 -5.11 -43.65
C GLY A 96 -0.75 -6.51 -43.09
N ASN A 97 -0.57 -6.74 -41.78
CA ASN A 97 -0.94 -8.00 -41.14
C ASN A 97 -2.38 -7.96 -40.62
N LYS A 98 -3.05 -9.13 -40.64
CA LYS A 98 -4.39 -9.30 -40.03
C LYS A 98 -4.31 -9.58 -38.53
N ALA A 99 -3.33 -10.39 -38.12
CA ALA A 99 -3.16 -10.84 -36.74
C ALA A 99 -2.20 -9.95 -35.94
N PRO A 100 -2.50 -9.65 -34.67
CA PRO A 100 -1.60 -8.88 -33.82
C PRO A 100 -0.31 -9.64 -33.53
N GLU A 101 0.82 -8.93 -33.57
CA GLU A 101 2.11 -9.46 -33.14
C GLU A 101 2.34 -9.29 -31.65
N PHE A 102 1.67 -8.31 -31.01
CA PHE A 102 1.73 -8.14 -29.57
C PHE A 102 0.35 -8.05 -28.95
N PHE A 103 0.23 -8.66 -27.78
CA PHE A 103 -0.87 -8.46 -26.84
C PHE A 103 -0.25 -8.00 -25.52
N ILE A 104 -0.66 -6.82 -25.05
CA ILE A 104 -0.20 -6.25 -23.79
C ILE A 104 -1.40 -6.19 -22.86
N TYR A 105 -1.28 -6.74 -21.66
CA TYR A 105 -2.33 -6.69 -20.64
C TYR A 105 -1.86 -5.91 -19.42
N GLU A 106 -2.65 -4.94 -18.95
CA GLU A 106 -2.35 -4.12 -17.78
C GLU A 106 -3.19 -4.58 -16.57
N PRO A 107 -2.72 -5.55 -15.76
CA PRO A 107 -3.44 -6.03 -14.59
C PRO A 107 -3.61 -4.94 -13.51
N ASP A 108 -2.66 -4.02 -13.43
CA ASP A 108 -2.58 -2.91 -12.48
C ASP A 108 -1.84 -1.72 -13.11
N VAL A 109 -1.72 -0.63 -12.36
CA VAL A 109 -1.07 0.60 -12.85
C VAL A 109 0.46 0.50 -12.85
N TYR A 110 1.03 -0.44 -12.09
CA TYR A 110 2.48 -0.58 -11.88
C TYR A 110 3.15 -1.54 -12.85
N SER A 111 2.37 -2.40 -13.52
CA SER A 111 2.95 -3.45 -14.36
C SER A 111 2.05 -3.82 -15.52
N TYR A 112 2.66 -4.40 -16.55
CA TYR A 112 1.97 -5.01 -17.68
C TYR A 112 2.57 -6.36 -18.04
N ILE A 113 1.77 -7.20 -18.69
CA ILE A 113 2.18 -8.48 -19.23
C ILE A 113 2.25 -8.35 -20.75
N LEU A 114 3.45 -8.48 -21.30
CA LEU A 114 3.71 -8.39 -22.72
C LEU A 114 3.78 -9.79 -23.32
N TYR A 115 2.99 -10.01 -24.36
CA TYR A 115 3.00 -11.22 -25.17
C TYR A 115 3.45 -10.85 -26.58
N LYS A 116 4.55 -11.44 -27.06
CA LYS A 116 4.90 -11.46 -28.47
C LYS A 116 4.33 -12.74 -29.09
N LEU A 117 3.48 -12.59 -30.10
CA LEU A 117 2.64 -13.62 -30.71
C LEU A 117 3.10 -13.97 -32.15
N THR A 118 4.41 -13.89 -32.39
CA THR A 118 5.05 -14.37 -33.62
C THR A 118 5.41 -15.87 -33.48
N ASP A 119 6.18 -16.44 -34.41
CA ASP A 119 6.57 -17.84 -34.33
C ASP A 119 7.43 -18.15 -33.09
N SER A 120 8.29 -17.19 -32.71
CA SER A 120 8.98 -17.22 -31.43
C SER A 120 8.17 -16.47 -30.37
N ILE A 121 7.29 -17.22 -29.69
CA ILE A 121 6.42 -16.66 -28.66
C ILE A 121 7.23 -16.27 -27.43
N TYR A 122 7.01 -15.08 -26.92
CA TYR A 122 7.65 -14.57 -25.71
C TYR A 122 6.60 -13.96 -24.79
N VAL A 123 6.71 -14.22 -23.49
CA VAL A 123 5.81 -13.66 -22.47
C VAL A 123 6.65 -13.12 -21.34
N ASN A 124 6.45 -11.88 -20.95
CA ASN A 124 7.15 -11.28 -19.83
C ASN A 124 6.24 -10.35 -19.02
N LYS A 125 6.48 -10.28 -17.71
CA LYS A 125 5.91 -9.25 -16.85
C LYS A 125 6.93 -8.12 -16.80
N VAL A 126 6.49 -6.91 -17.13
CA VAL A 126 7.31 -5.71 -17.05
C VAL A 126 6.73 -4.80 -15.98
N ASN A 127 7.55 -4.42 -15.01
CA ASN A 127 7.21 -3.37 -14.06
C ASN A 127 7.51 -2.03 -14.72
N LYS A 128 6.56 -1.10 -14.66
CA LYS A 128 6.74 0.26 -15.16
C LYS A 128 7.73 0.99 -14.24
N GLU A 129 8.50 1.88 -14.82
CA GLU A 129 9.39 2.75 -14.07
C GLU A 129 8.57 3.72 -13.21
N ILE A 130 8.86 3.74 -11.92
CA ILE A 130 8.21 4.63 -10.95
C ILE A 130 9.18 5.76 -10.67
N THR A 131 8.73 6.99 -10.89
CA THR A 131 9.43 8.19 -10.44
C THR A 131 8.82 8.67 -9.13
N TYR A 132 9.67 9.15 -8.23
CA TYR A 132 9.25 9.60 -6.90
C TYR A 132 9.39 11.11 -6.81
N HIS A 133 8.34 11.78 -6.37
CA HIS A 133 8.31 13.24 -6.28
C HIS A 133 7.88 13.67 -4.88
N GLU A 134 8.68 14.53 -4.25
CA GLU A 134 8.31 15.11 -2.96
C GLU A 134 7.32 16.24 -3.17
N LYS A 135 6.28 16.26 -2.33
CA LYS A 135 5.24 17.27 -2.32
C LYS A 135 5.01 17.74 -0.89
N ASN A 136 4.75 19.03 -0.75
CA ASN A 136 4.30 19.63 0.50
C ASN A 136 2.90 20.21 0.29
N ILE A 137 1.98 19.90 1.21
CA ILE A 137 0.63 20.45 1.23
C ILE A 137 0.32 21.02 2.61
N SER A 138 -0.58 21.99 2.66
CA SER A 138 -1.04 22.55 3.92
C SER A 138 -2.48 23.03 3.80
N GLY A 139 -3.21 23.03 4.91
CA GLY A 139 -4.58 23.51 4.91
C GLY A 139 -5.12 23.76 6.30
N VAL A 140 -6.27 24.44 6.34
CA VAL A 140 -7.06 24.71 7.54
C VAL A 140 -8.38 23.96 7.43
N ILE A 141 -8.83 23.38 8.55
CA ILE A 141 -10.04 22.57 8.62
C ILE A 141 -11.23 23.51 8.91
N ASN A 142 -12.09 23.66 7.91
CA ASN A 142 -13.34 24.44 8.01
C ASN A 142 -14.59 23.57 8.17
N SER A 143 -14.46 22.24 8.08
CA SER A 143 -15.58 21.30 8.23
C SER A 143 -15.11 19.94 8.75
N SER A 144 -14.37 19.21 7.91
CA SER A 144 -13.67 17.98 8.29
C SER A 144 -12.34 17.90 7.57
N LEU A 145 -11.43 17.06 8.09
CA LEU A 145 -10.14 16.84 7.45
C LEU A 145 -10.28 16.33 6.02
N TYR A 146 -11.22 15.39 5.78
CA TYR A 146 -11.48 14.85 4.45
C TYR A 146 -11.95 15.93 3.47
N MET A 147 -12.93 16.76 3.89
CA MET A 147 -13.44 17.84 3.05
C MET A 147 -12.37 18.88 2.74
N SER A 148 -11.50 19.21 3.70
CA SER A 148 -10.37 20.12 3.45
C SER A 148 -9.44 19.58 2.34
N PHE A 149 -9.17 18.27 2.31
CA PHE A 149 -8.35 17.66 1.25
C PHE A 149 -9.06 17.67 -0.11
N GLU A 150 -10.35 17.34 -0.15
CA GLU A 150 -11.15 17.37 -1.38
C GLU A 150 -11.22 18.79 -1.98
N GLU A 151 -11.52 19.80 -1.15
CA GLU A 151 -11.64 21.20 -1.57
C GLU A 151 -10.31 21.76 -2.10
N ASN A 152 -9.17 21.31 -1.56
CA ASN A 152 -7.85 21.70 -2.02
C ASN A 152 -7.28 20.79 -3.13
N ASN A 153 -8.07 19.82 -3.61
CA ASN A 153 -7.67 18.85 -4.63
C ASN A 153 -6.39 18.06 -4.24
N TYR A 154 -6.27 17.73 -2.96
CA TYR A 154 -5.18 16.90 -2.42
C TYR A 154 -5.54 15.42 -2.44
N PRO A 155 -4.55 14.50 -2.54
CA PRO A 155 -4.81 13.05 -2.58
C PRO A 155 -5.59 12.56 -1.35
N PRO A 156 -6.82 12.03 -1.48
CA PRO A 156 -7.65 11.65 -0.33
C PRO A 156 -7.05 10.53 0.54
N ILE A 157 -6.16 9.71 -0.04
CA ILE A 157 -5.47 8.65 0.70
C ILE A 157 -4.58 9.19 1.82
N LEU A 158 -4.06 10.42 1.69
CA LEU A 158 -3.24 11.07 2.71
C LEU A 158 -4.04 11.34 4.00
N VAL A 159 -5.37 11.51 3.92
CA VAL A 159 -6.22 11.66 5.11
C VAL A 159 -6.09 10.43 6.00
N ASN A 160 -6.22 9.23 5.42
CA ASN A 160 -6.07 7.98 6.17
C ASN A 160 -4.64 7.82 6.70
N MET A 161 -3.63 8.15 5.91
CA MET A 161 -2.24 8.08 6.34
C MET A 161 -1.96 9.04 7.51
N MET A 162 -2.48 10.28 7.48
CA MET A 162 -2.34 11.21 8.61
C MET A 162 -3.07 10.71 9.86
N VAL A 163 -4.29 10.18 9.69
CA VAL A 163 -5.04 9.60 10.81
C VAL A 163 -4.24 8.47 11.44
N ASP A 164 -3.65 7.58 10.64
CA ASP A 164 -2.83 6.48 11.13
C ASP A 164 -1.58 6.96 11.87
N VAL A 165 -0.91 8.01 11.36
CA VAL A 165 0.28 8.61 11.96
C VAL A 165 -0.01 9.25 13.32
N PHE A 166 -1.09 10.01 13.43
CA PHE A 166 -1.43 10.78 14.64
C PHE A 166 -2.45 10.10 15.55
N ALA A 167 -2.92 8.88 15.23
CA ALA A 167 -4.01 8.20 15.94
C ALA A 167 -3.86 8.11 17.46
N TRP A 168 -2.63 8.18 17.97
CA TRP A 168 -2.32 8.09 19.40
C TRP A 168 -2.21 9.44 20.11
N GLN A 169 -1.95 10.51 19.36
CA GLN A 169 -1.77 11.86 19.86
C GLN A 169 -3.06 12.67 19.73
N ILE A 170 -3.81 12.46 18.65
CA ILE A 170 -4.99 13.27 18.29
C ILE A 170 -6.22 12.37 18.21
N ASP A 171 -7.26 12.75 18.93
CA ASP A 171 -8.59 12.17 18.75
C ASP A 171 -9.27 12.87 17.58
N PHE A 172 -9.16 12.29 16.37
CA PHE A 172 -9.72 12.88 15.14
C PHE A 172 -11.25 13.05 15.16
N PHE A 173 -11.98 12.50 16.14
CA PHE A 173 -13.39 12.81 16.34
C PHE A 173 -13.64 14.15 17.05
N LYS A 174 -12.58 14.74 17.63
CA LYS A 174 -12.63 16.01 18.39
C LYS A 174 -11.94 17.17 17.67
N ILE A 175 -11.48 16.98 16.45
CA ILE A 175 -10.88 18.05 15.65
C ILE A 175 -11.85 19.23 15.56
N MET A 176 -11.31 20.43 15.65
CA MET A 176 -12.07 21.65 15.70
C MET A 176 -11.98 22.42 14.38
N LEU A 177 -12.93 23.31 14.16
CA LEU A 177 -12.78 24.34 13.15
C LEU A 177 -11.51 25.16 13.44
N LYS A 178 -10.75 25.46 12.39
CA LYS A 178 -9.45 26.17 12.42
C LYS A 178 -8.23 25.33 12.85
N ASP A 179 -8.39 24.04 13.17
CA ASP A 179 -7.25 23.13 13.18
C ASP A 179 -6.54 23.16 11.82
N SER A 180 -5.23 22.96 11.79
CA SER A 180 -4.46 23.05 10.54
C SER A 180 -3.45 21.94 10.40
N TYR A 181 -3.05 21.66 9.17
CA TYR A 181 -2.08 20.62 8.85
C TYR A 181 -1.04 21.10 7.85
N ASN A 182 0.14 20.50 7.92
CA ASN A 182 1.19 20.56 6.90
C ASN A 182 1.74 19.15 6.70
N VAL A 183 1.91 18.71 5.46
CA VAL A 183 2.32 17.33 5.14
C VAL A 183 3.34 17.34 4.02
N LEU A 184 4.53 16.83 4.31
CA LEU A 184 5.56 16.47 3.35
C LEU A 184 5.44 14.98 3.05
N TYR A 185 5.22 14.61 1.80
CA TYR A 185 5.02 13.22 1.37
C TYR A 185 5.70 12.94 0.02
N THR A 186 5.84 11.65 -0.29
CA THR A 186 6.42 11.19 -1.56
C THR A 186 5.34 10.57 -2.45
N GLU A 187 5.08 11.20 -3.60
CA GLU A 187 4.22 10.68 -4.66
C GLU A 187 4.93 9.62 -5.49
N GLU A 188 4.17 8.63 -5.95
CA GLU A 188 4.59 7.68 -6.98
C GLU A 188 3.97 8.09 -8.31
N GLN A 189 4.81 8.35 -9.31
CA GLN A 189 4.37 8.73 -10.64
C GLN A 189 4.86 7.75 -11.71
N ILE A 190 3.96 7.41 -12.63
CA ILE A 190 4.23 6.59 -13.81
C ILE A 190 3.70 7.35 -15.02
N ASP A 191 4.52 7.50 -16.06
CA ASP A 191 4.18 8.23 -17.28
C ASP A 191 3.67 9.67 -16.97
N GLY A 192 4.26 10.33 -15.97
CA GLY A 192 3.88 11.67 -15.50
C GLY A 192 2.56 11.75 -14.73
N LYS A 193 1.92 10.62 -14.40
CA LYS A 193 0.65 10.57 -13.65
C LYS A 193 0.87 10.00 -12.26
N VAL A 194 0.26 10.63 -11.25
CA VAL A 194 0.24 10.12 -9.87
C VAL A 194 -0.55 8.82 -9.82
N VAL A 195 0.11 7.75 -9.40
CA VAL A 195 -0.47 6.39 -9.29
C VAL A 195 -0.58 5.91 -7.84
N GLY A 196 0.13 6.55 -6.93
CA GLY A 196 0.21 6.15 -5.53
C GLY A 196 0.94 7.19 -4.67
N ILE A 197 0.96 6.92 -3.37
CA ILE A 197 1.73 7.66 -2.36
C ILE A 197 2.62 6.62 -1.67
N LYS A 198 3.93 6.86 -1.66
CA LYS A 198 4.90 5.94 -1.05
C LYS A 198 4.84 6.01 0.47
N ASN A 199 5.01 7.20 1.03
CA ASN A 199 5.00 7.47 2.47
C ASN A 199 4.77 8.96 2.75
N ILE A 200 4.37 9.27 4.00
CA ILE A 200 4.48 10.61 4.58
C ILE A 200 5.90 10.70 5.16
N LYS A 201 6.67 11.71 4.77
CA LYS A 201 8.01 11.96 5.32
C LYS A 201 7.96 12.76 6.60
N ALA A 202 7.09 13.77 6.62
CA ALA A 202 6.82 14.54 7.82
C ALA A 202 5.40 15.08 7.78
N ALA A 203 4.79 15.23 8.95
CA ALA A 203 3.54 15.93 9.10
C ALA A 203 3.56 16.78 10.36
N LYS A 204 2.85 17.90 10.30
CA LYS A 204 2.55 18.77 11.43
C LYS A 204 1.04 18.94 11.49
N PHE A 205 0.46 18.76 12.67
CA PHE A 205 -0.95 19.02 12.91
C PHE A 205 -1.11 19.98 14.09
N PHE A 206 -1.88 21.04 13.91
CA PHE A 206 -2.21 22.00 14.96
C PHE A 206 -3.62 21.73 15.46
N HIS A 207 -3.74 21.40 16.76
CA HIS A 207 -4.99 21.06 17.43
C HIS A 207 -4.92 21.46 18.90
N ASP A 208 -6.01 21.99 19.48
CA ASP A 208 -6.08 22.43 20.87
C ASP A 208 -4.93 23.36 21.30
N ASN A 209 -4.55 24.32 20.42
CA ASN A 209 -3.43 25.24 20.60
C ASN A 209 -2.04 24.58 20.75
N LEU A 210 -1.91 23.30 20.36
CA LEU A 210 -0.65 22.55 20.37
C LEU A 210 -0.25 22.11 18.96
N ASN A 211 1.06 22.07 18.72
CA ASN A 211 1.61 21.48 17.51
C ASN A 211 1.99 20.03 17.80
N TYR A 212 1.51 19.12 16.95
CA TYR A 212 1.89 17.71 16.94
C TYR A 212 2.75 17.47 15.71
N TYR A 213 3.93 16.89 15.91
CA TYR A 213 4.86 16.58 14.85
C TYR A 213 4.95 15.08 14.64
N ALA A 214 5.11 14.69 13.37
CA ALA A 214 5.41 13.34 12.99
C ALA A 214 6.48 13.32 11.92
N ILE A 215 7.62 12.72 12.23
CA ILE A 215 8.79 12.67 11.36
C ILE A 215 9.09 11.19 11.10
N ALA A 216 9.08 10.80 9.83
CA ALA A 216 9.37 9.43 9.43
C ALA A 216 10.88 9.16 9.53
N TYR A 217 11.25 8.10 10.23
CA TYR A 217 12.63 7.64 10.35
C TYR A 217 12.71 6.11 10.40
N ASP A 218 13.64 5.54 9.64
CA ASP A 218 13.91 4.09 9.63
C ASP A 218 15.13 3.79 10.49
N GLN A 219 14.92 3.15 11.64
CA GLN A 219 15.99 2.67 12.52
C GLN A 219 16.59 1.30 12.10
N GLY A 220 16.29 0.83 10.88
CA GLY A 220 16.67 -0.48 10.36
C GLY A 220 15.55 -1.53 10.39
N PHE A 221 14.31 -1.12 10.68
CA PHE A 221 13.12 -1.99 10.78
C PHE A 221 11.98 -1.54 9.84
N GLY A 222 12.22 -0.55 9.00
CA GLY A 222 11.23 0.18 8.20
C GLY A 222 10.87 1.53 8.84
N ASP A 223 10.24 2.40 8.05
CA ASP A 223 9.80 3.73 8.49
C ASP A 223 8.87 3.64 9.73
N ASP A 224 9.21 4.35 10.79
CA ASP A 224 8.34 4.69 11.92
C ASP A 224 8.24 6.22 12.08
N TYR A 225 7.29 6.70 12.87
CA TYR A 225 7.07 8.13 13.11
C TYR A 225 7.45 8.52 14.53
N PHE A 226 8.18 9.63 14.62
CA PHE A 226 8.67 10.19 15.87
C PHE A 226 8.25 11.66 16.01
N ASP A 227 8.17 12.14 17.24
CA ASP A 227 8.00 13.56 17.53
C ASP A 227 9.30 14.34 17.29
N GLU A 228 9.26 15.65 17.50
CA GLU A 228 10.40 16.55 17.34
C GLU A 228 11.58 16.28 18.29
N ASN A 229 11.37 15.50 19.34
CA ASN A 229 12.39 15.09 20.32
C ASN A 229 12.89 13.66 20.07
N GLY A 230 12.39 12.99 19.02
CA GLY A 230 12.73 11.61 18.70
C GLY A 230 11.96 10.57 19.53
N ASN A 231 10.91 10.94 20.27
CA ASN A 231 10.05 9.96 20.94
C ASN A 231 9.10 9.31 19.93
N SER A 232 8.85 8.00 20.06
CA SER A 232 7.95 7.30 19.14
C SER A 232 6.51 7.77 19.31
N LEU A 233 5.83 8.03 18.20
CA LEU A 233 4.40 8.39 18.21
C LEU A 233 3.48 7.18 18.46
N ARG A 234 4.02 5.96 18.36
CA ARG A 234 3.25 4.74 18.64
C ARG A 234 3.19 4.51 20.14
N LYS A 235 1.99 4.17 20.66
CA LYS A 235 1.93 3.46 21.94
C LYS A 235 2.40 2.03 21.71
N THR A 236 3.22 1.50 22.62
CA THR A 236 3.68 0.11 22.53
C THR A 236 2.49 -0.84 22.36
N PHE A 237 1.31 -0.52 22.92
CA PHE A 237 0.11 -1.37 22.86
C PHE A 237 -1.15 -0.66 22.30
N LEU A 238 -1.81 -1.26 21.30
CA LEU A 238 -3.19 -0.98 20.91
C LEU A 238 -4.14 -1.21 22.09
N ARG A 239 -5.18 -0.38 22.20
CA ARG A 239 -6.23 -0.52 23.24
C ARG A 239 -7.13 -1.74 23.07
N SER A 240 -7.17 -2.33 21.88
CA SER A 240 -8.01 -3.49 21.57
C SER A 240 -7.40 -4.34 20.46
N PRO A 241 -7.59 -5.67 20.49
CA PRO A 241 -7.15 -6.57 19.43
C PRO A 241 -8.10 -6.64 18.23
N LEU A 242 -9.20 -5.87 18.22
CA LEU A 242 -10.20 -5.82 17.14
C LEU A 242 -10.44 -4.39 16.67
N LYS A 243 -10.71 -4.17 15.37
CA LYS A 243 -11.09 -2.85 14.83
C LYS A 243 -12.53 -2.45 15.21
N PHE A 244 -13.48 -3.38 15.13
CA PHE A 244 -14.90 -3.17 15.46
C PHE A 244 -15.37 -4.22 16.46
N TYR A 245 -15.89 -3.80 17.60
CA TYR A 245 -16.24 -4.70 18.70
C TYR A 245 -17.16 -4.05 19.72
N ARG A 246 -17.74 -4.89 20.60
CA ARG A 246 -18.32 -4.46 21.87
C ARG A 246 -17.65 -5.21 23.01
N ILE A 247 -17.28 -4.51 24.08
CA ILE A 247 -16.79 -5.16 25.30
C ILE A 247 -17.97 -5.84 25.99
N SER A 248 -18.00 -7.18 25.98
CA SER A 248 -19.04 -7.97 26.64
C SER A 248 -18.70 -8.25 28.10
N SER A 249 -17.41 -8.31 28.45
CA SER A 249 -16.96 -8.46 29.83
C SER A 249 -15.58 -7.85 30.02
N LYS A 250 -15.38 -7.06 31.07
CA LYS A 250 -14.07 -6.50 31.42
C LYS A 250 -13.30 -7.44 32.36
N PHE A 251 -12.01 -7.18 32.50
CA PHE A 251 -11.20 -7.78 33.57
C PHE A 251 -11.84 -7.48 34.92
N ARG A 252 -12.10 -8.50 35.73
CA ARG A 252 -12.69 -8.33 37.07
C ARG A 252 -12.34 -9.50 37.98
N LYS A 253 -11.75 -9.19 39.13
CA LYS A 253 -11.63 -10.15 40.24
C LYS A 253 -13.02 -10.37 40.86
N LYS A 254 -13.37 -11.62 41.19
CA LYS A 254 -14.68 -12.07 41.72
C LYS A 254 -15.88 -11.77 40.80
N ARG A 255 -15.87 -12.28 39.56
CA ARG A 255 -17.02 -12.22 38.64
C ARG A 255 -17.90 -13.48 38.77
N TYR A 256 -19.21 -13.33 38.82
CA TYR A 256 -20.12 -14.48 38.72
C TYR A 256 -20.04 -15.12 37.32
N HIS A 257 -19.74 -16.43 37.25
CA HIS A 257 -19.58 -17.17 36.00
C HIS A 257 -20.90 -17.85 35.61
N PRO A 258 -21.62 -17.39 34.56
CA PRO A 258 -22.99 -17.83 34.27
C PRO A 258 -23.09 -19.32 33.94
N VAL A 259 -22.07 -19.89 33.29
CA VAL A 259 -22.05 -21.33 32.91
C VAL A 259 -21.70 -22.25 34.08
N LEU A 260 -20.87 -21.77 35.02
CA LEU A 260 -20.35 -22.60 36.13
C LEU A 260 -21.06 -22.30 37.44
N LYS A 261 -21.98 -21.33 37.45
CA LYS A 261 -22.77 -20.85 38.60
C LYS A 261 -21.94 -20.59 39.87
N ARG A 262 -20.73 -20.04 39.72
CA ARG A 262 -19.83 -19.67 40.84
C ARG A 262 -19.08 -18.38 40.58
N TYR A 263 -18.64 -17.69 41.64
CA TYR A 263 -17.74 -16.54 41.52
C TYR A 263 -16.34 -17.01 41.14
N ARG A 264 -15.79 -16.45 40.06
CA ARG A 264 -14.44 -16.69 39.58
C ARG A 264 -13.84 -15.42 39.01
N ASP A 265 -12.54 -15.27 39.11
CA ASP A 265 -11.85 -14.16 38.46
C ASP A 265 -11.99 -14.27 36.93
N HIS A 266 -12.28 -13.13 36.31
CA HIS A 266 -12.17 -12.95 34.88
C HIS A 266 -10.89 -12.20 34.59
N LEU A 267 -9.84 -12.95 34.26
CA LEU A 267 -8.49 -12.44 34.11
C LEU A 267 -8.19 -12.01 32.66
N GLY A 268 -9.18 -11.43 32.02
CA GLY A 268 -9.11 -10.92 30.65
C GLY A 268 -10.27 -9.99 30.34
N THR A 269 -10.26 -9.43 29.14
CA THR A 269 -11.36 -8.64 28.58
C THR A 269 -11.94 -9.40 27.39
N ASP A 270 -13.25 -9.61 27.40
CA ASP A 270 -13.99 -10.26 26.34
C ASP A 270 -14.51 -9.20 25.37
N TYR A 271 -14.07 -9.32 24.11
CA TYR A 271 -14.54 -8.51 23.00
C TYR A 271 -15.46 -9.35 22.12
N ALA A 272 -16.76 -9.08 22.19
CA ALA A 272 -17.75 -9.75 21.37
C ALA A 272 -17.69 -9.21 19.93
N ALA A 273 -17.60 -10.13 18.98
CA ALA A 273 -17.57 -9.86 17.54
C ALA A 273 -18.02 -11.11 16.77
N PRO A 274 -18.53 -10.97 15.54
CA PRO A 274 -18.90 -12.11 14.71
C PRO A 274 -17.77 -13.14 14.54
N ARG A 275 -18.13 -14.42 14.40
CA ARG A 275 -17.17 -15.48 14.07
C ARG A 275 -16.46 -15.12 12.76
N GLY A 276 -15.14 -15.21 12.75
CA GLY A 276 -14.33 -14.87 11.57
C GLY A 276 -13.81 -13.43 11.55
N THR A 277 -14.18 -12.56 12.50
CA THR A 277 -13.58 -11.23 12.61
C THR A 277 -12.07 -11.34 12.83
N PRO A 278 -11.22 -10.59 12.10
CA PRO A 278 -9.77 -10.61 12.29
C PRO A 278 -9.35 -10.15 13.69
N ILE A 279 -8.48 -10.93 14.33
CA ILE A 279 -7.82 -10.60 15.60
C ILE A 279 -6.40 -10.14 15.26
N MET A 280 -6.01 -8.99 15.80
CA MET A 280 -4.71 -8.36 15.55
C MET A 280 -3.79 -8.44 16.78
N SER A 281 -2.48 -8.48 16.56
CA SER A 281 -1.51 -8.22 17.63
C SER A 281 -1.69 -6.80 18.14
N VAL A 282 -1.68 -6.60 19.45
CA VAL A 282 -1.79 -5.26 20.02
C VAL A 282 -0.44 -4.55 20.07
N ALA A 283 0.66 -5.24 19.81
CA ALA A 283 2.00 -4.68 19.89
C ALA A 283 2.97 -5.53 19.06
N ASP A 284 4.11 -4.96 18.72
CA ASP A 284 5.21 -5.73 18.14
C ASP A 284 5.65 -6.83 19.11
N GLY A 285 6.06 -7.98 18.58
CA GLY A 285 6.53 -9.04 19.44
C GLY A 285 6.86 -10.34 18.74
N ILE A 286 7.11 -11.36 19.55
CA ILE A 286 7.45 -12.71 19.10
C ILE A 286 6.40 -13.69 19.60
N ILE A 287 5.86 -14.48 18.68
CA ILE A 287 4.87 -15.51 19.01
C ILE A 287 5.53 -16.61 19.86
N LYS A 288 5.10 -16.74 21.11
CA LYS A 288 5.60 -17.77 22.03
C LYS A 288 4.79 -19.06 21.95
N GLU A 289 3.48 -18.95 21.74
CA GLU A 289 2.58 -20.08 21.68
C GLU A 289 1.52 -19.91 20.59
N VAL A 290 1.28 -21.00 19.85
CA VAL A 290 0.13 -21.19 18.97
C VAL A 290 -0.38 -22.59 19.29
N ARG A 291 -1.43 -22.70 20.10
CA ARG A 291 -1.83 -23.98 20.71
C ARG A 291 -3.34 -24.12 20.83
N TRP A 292 -3.79 -25.36 21.03
CA TRP A 292 -5.13 -25.68 21.51
C TRP A 292 -5.07 -25.98 23.02
N GLY A 293 -6.05 -25.49 23.78
CA GLY A 293 -6.23 -25.86 25.18
C GLY A 293 -7.71 -26.08 25.51
N LYS A 294 -8.01 -27.01 26.42
CA LYS A 294 -9.40 -27.42 26.76
C LYS A 294 -10.31 -26.22 27.07
N ASN A 295 -9.85 -25.30 27.91
CA ASN A 295 -10.63 -24.12 28.30
C ASN A 295 -10.39 -22.92 27.38
N ASN A 296 -9.17 -22.76 26.87
CA ASN A 296 -8.77 -21.60 26.08
C ASN A 296 -9.20 -21.68 24.61
N GLY A 297 -9.52 -22.87 24.11
CA GLY A 297 -9.71 -23.12 22.69
C GLY A 297 -8.42 -22.98 21.90
N ARG A 298 -8.51 -22.55 20.65
CA ARG A 298 -7.34 -22.09 19.87
C ARG A 298 -6.90 -20.76 20.43
N PHE A 299 -5.62 -20.65 20.78
CA PHE A 299 -5.07 -19.41 21.29
C PHE A 299 -3.66 -19.13 20.79
N VAL A 300 -3.32 -17.84 20.77
CA VAL A 300 -1.98 -17.33 20.50
C VAL A 300 -1.49 -16.58 21.74
N LYS A 301 -0.20 -16.74 22.09
CA LYS A 301 0.48 -15.93 23.11
C LYS A 301 1.68 -15.23 22.47
N ILE A 302 1.79 -13.92 22.68
CA ILE A 302 2.83 -13.07 22.10
C ILE A 302 3.62 -12.44 23.25
N SER A 303 4.95 -12.52 23.18
CA SER A 303 5.84 -11.81 24.08
C SER A 303 6.28 -10.53 23.39
N HIS A 304 6.12 -9.40 24.07
CA HIS A 304 6.48 -8.10 23.52
C HIS A 304 7.87 -7.70 24.01
N ASN A 305 8.15 -7.95 25.29
CA ASN A 305 9.49 -7.86 25.88
C ASN A 305 9.56 -8.74 27.15
N ASN A 306 10.55 -8.53 28.01
CA ASN A 306 10.74 -9.28 29.26
C ASN A 306 9.64 -9.03 30.31
N ILE A 307 8.91 -7.92 30.18
CA ILE A 307 7.89 -7.47 31.14
C ILE A 307 6.48 -7.86 30.64
N TYR A 308 6.20 -7.66 29.35
CA TYR A 308 4.86 -7.70 28.81
C TYR A 308 4.63 -8.87 27.84
N SER A 309 3.48 -9.52 27.99
CA SER A 309 2.96 -10.49 27.01
C SER A 309 1.45 -10.39 26.90
N THR A 310 0.90 -10.85 25.77
CA THR A 310 -0.54 -10.87 25.51
C THR A 310 -1.00 -12.23 25.06
N GLN A 311 -2.27 -12.55 25.34
CA GLN A 311 -2.87 -13.83 24.99
C GLN A 311 -4.26 -13.63 24.39
N TYR A 312 -4.56 -14.38 23.34
CA TYR A 312 -5.75 -14.22 22.51
C TYR A 312 -6.43 -15.58 22.38
N LEU A 313 -7.61 -15.74 22.99
CA LEU A 313 -8.25 -17.05 23.16
C LEU A 313 -9.47 -17.23 22.23
N HIS A 314 -10.02 -18.43 22.25
CA HIS A 314 -11.28 -18.83 21.63
C HIS A 314 -11.33 -18.69 20.10
N MET A 315 -10.18 -18.65 19.43
CA MET A 315 -10.10 -18.44 17.98
C MET A 315 -10.83 -19.54 17.20
N SER A 316 -11.42 -19.20 16.06
CA SER A 316 -11.97 -20.20 15.14
C SER A 316 -10.85 -20.91 14.39
N LYS A 317 -9.88 -20.15 13.89
CA LYS A 317 -8.67 -20.59 13.19
C LYS A 317 -7.54 -19.57 13.39
N PHE A 318 -6.30 -20.02 13.22
CA PHE A 318 -5.12 -19.15 13.15
C PHE A 318 -4.97 -18.57 11.74
N GLU A 319 -4.27 -17.44 11.63
CA GLU A 319 -3.82 -16.94 10.34
C GLU A 319 -2.70 -17.82 9.78
N LYS A 320 -2.64 -18.03 8.45
CA LYS A 320 -1.81 -19.09 7.85
C LYS A 320 -0.31 -18.94 8.14
N SER A 321 0.17 -17.70 8.22
CA SER A 321 1.58 -17.41 8.43
C SER A 321 2.01 -17.51 9.90
N ILE A 322 1.06 -17.69 10.83
CA ILE A 322 1.31 -17.59 12.27
C ILE A 322 1.82 -18.90 12.84
N LYS A 323 3.05 -18.86 13.38
CA LYS A 323 3.73 -19.98 14.02
C LYS A 323 4.62 -19.51 15.17
N LYS A 324 4.94 -20.41 16.11
CA LYS A 324 5.88 -20.12 17.20
C LYS A 324 7.21 -19.60 16.65
N GLY A 325 7.77 -18.57 17.29
CA GLY A 325 9.03 -17.92 16.92
C GLY A 325 8.89 -16.82 15.87
N LYS A 326 7.75 -16.69 15.19
CA LYS A 326 7.52 -15.62 14.22
C LYS A 326 7.48 -14.26 14.92
N LYS A 327 8.17 -13.27 14.34
CA LYS A 327 8.00 -11.85 14.66
C LYS A 327 6.68 -11.36 14.07
N VAL A 328 5.93 -10.61 14.86
CA VAL A 328 4.67 -9.98 14.45
C VAL A 328 4.71 -8.50 14.73
N LEU A 329 4.11 -7.74 13.83
CA LEU A 329 3.95 -6.30 13.99
C LEU A 329 2.63 -5.98 14.70
N GLN A 330 2.59 -4.84 15.37
CA GLN A 330 1.38 -4.23 15.88
C GLN A 330 0.35 -4.11 14.75
N GLY A 331 -0.91 -4.50 15.01
CA GLY A 331 -1.97 -4.49 14.01
C GLY A 331 -1.94 -5.70 13.05
N GLU A 332 -0.90 -6.53 13.06
CA GLU A 332 -0.85 -7.73 12.20
C GLU A 332 -1.91 -8.75 12.62
N VAL A 333 -2.64 -9.31 11.65
CA VAL A 333 -3.66 -10.33 11.88
C VAL A 333 -3.02 -11.65 12.32
N ILE A 334 -3.38 -12.12 13.50
CA ILE A 334 -2.84 -13.35 14.11
C ILE A 334 -3.81 -14.53 14.05
N GLY A 335 -5.10 -14.26 13.81
CA GLY A 335 -6.14 -15.27 13.77
C GLY A 335 -7.52 -14.64 13.69
N TYR A 336 -8.54 -15.44 13.94
CA TYR A 336 -9.93 -15.01 13.74
C TYR A 336 -10.82 -15.40 14.89
N VAL A 337 -11.76 -14.51 15.24
CA VAL A 337 -12.75 -14.70 16.30
C VAL A 337 -13.50 -16.01 16.10
N GLY A 338 -13.75 -16.69 17.22
CA GLY A 338 -14.49 -17.94 17.26
C GLY A 338 -15.15 -18.13 18.61
N SER A 339 -15.45 -19.39 18.92
CA SER A 339 -16.12 -19.81 20.14
C SER A 339 -15.56 -21.15 20.60
N THR A 340 -14.25 -21.36 20.44
CA THR A 340 -13.60 -22.63 20.79
C THR A 340 -13.22 -22.69 22.27
N GLY A 341 -13.15 -23.89 22.85
CA GLY A 341 -12.91 -24.06 24.28
C GLY A 341 -14.13 -23.67 25.12
N LEU A 342 -13.90 -23.08 26.30
CA LEU A 342 -14.96 -22.66 27.21
C LEU A 342 -15.44 -21.25 26.84
N ALA A 343 -16.32 -21.16 25.84
CA ALA A 343 -16.90 -19.92 25.35
C ALA A 343 -18.42 -20.05 25.18
N THR A 344 -19.19 -19.06 25.61
CA THR A 344 -20.67 -19.05 25.47
C THR A 344 -21.15 -18.61 24.09
N GLY A 345 -20.30 -17.91 23.33
CA GLY A 345 -20.61 -17.40 22.00
C GLY A 345 -19.37 -16.79 21.35
N PRO A 346 -19.48 -16.29 20.11
CA PRO A 346 -18.36 -15.69 19.38
C PRO A 346 -17.76 -14.46 20.08
N HIS A 347 -16.51 -14.56 20.52
CA HIS A 347 -15.74 -13.45 21.09
C HIS A 347 -14.23 -13.79 21.09
N VAL A 348 -13.39 -12.78 21.33
CA VAL A 348 -11.99 -13.00 21.74
C VAL A 348 -11.84 -12.63 23.21
N CYS A 349 -11.34 -13.57 24.02
CA CYS A 349 -10.90 -13.28 25.38
C CYS A 349 -9.43 -12.85 25.32
N PHE A 350 -9.20 -11.55 25.53
CA PHE A 350 -7.89 -10.92 25.50
C PHE A 350 -7.32 -10.85 26.92
N ARG A 351 -6.08 -11.31 27.09
CA ARG A 351 -5.40 -11.28 28.39
C ARG A 351 -4.11 -10.51 28.26
N PHE A 352 -3.94 -9.52 29.12
CA PHE A 352 -2.73 -8.73 29.22
C PHE A 352 -1.91 -9.21 30.41
N TRP A 353 -0.61 -9.39 30.22
CA TRP A 353 0.30 -9.90 31.24
C TRP A 353 1.43 -8.90 31.47
N ARG A 354 1.73 -8.65 32.74
CA ARG A 354 2.87 -7.84 33.21
C ARG A 354 3.63 -8.64 34.26
N ASN A 355 4.94 -8.82 34.08
CA ASN A 355 5.81 -9.60 34.97
C ASN A 355 5.22 -10.99 35.32
N GLY A 356 4.72 -11.69 34.31
CA GLY A 356 4.13 -13.03 34.48
C GLY A 356 2.72 -13.08 35.10
N ASN A 357 2.12 -11.95 35.46
CA ASN A 357 0.78 -11.87 36.07
C ASN A 357 -0.25 -11.26 35.11
N GLN A 358 -1.48 -11.79 35.11
CA GLN A 358 -2.59 -11.22 34.35
C GLN A 358 -3.12 -9.95 35.02
N VAL A 359 -3.18 -8.85 34.26
CA VAL A 359 -3.61 -7.54 34.75
C VAL A 359 -4.67 -6.92 33.84
N ASP A 360 -5.41 -5.95 34.37
CA ASP A 360 -6.39 -5.19 33.59
C ASP A 360 -5.65 -4.19 32.67
N PRO A 361 -5.72 -4.34 31.34
CA PRO A 361 -5.05 -3.42 30.41
C PRO A 361 -5.58 -1.99 30.52
N TYR A 362 -6.83 -1.78 30.94
CA TYR A 362 -7.44 -0.44 31.05
C TYR A 362 -7.05 0.30 32.33
N LYS A 363 -6.37 -0.36 33.27
CA LYS A 363 -5.90 0.24 34.52
C LYS A 363 -4.39 0.50 34.54
N GLN A 364 -3.68 0.16 33.45
CA GLN A 364 -2.25 0.44 33.33
C GLN A 364 -2.09 1.89 32.86
N LYS A 365 -1.66 2.77 33.77
CA LYS A 365 -1.43 4.20 33.47
C LYS A 365 -0.01 4.49 32.99
N ASP A 366 0.87 3.51 33.12
CA ASP A 366 2.32 3.57 32.92
C ASP A 366 2.79 2.60 31.82
N LEU A 367 1.95 2.35 30.80
CA LEU A 367 2.37 1.55 29.65
C LEU A 367 3.47 2.30 28.88
N PRO A 368 4.52 1.59 28.42
CA PRO A 368 5.62 2.23 27.71
C PRO A 368 5.12 2.88 26.41
N GLU A 369 5.61 4.09 26.15
CA GLU A 369 5.64 4.70 24.83
C GLU A 369 6.52 3.85 23.90
N GLY A 370 6.34 3.93 22.58
CA GLY A 370 7.18 3.19 21.64
C GLY A 370 8.67 3.52 21.83
N GLU A 371 9.57 2.65 21.40
CA GLU A 371 11.01 2.90 21.55
C GLU A 371 11.40 4.19 20.79
N PRO A 372 12.03 5.17 21.46
CA PRO A 372 12.47 6.41 20.81
C PRO A 372 13.57 6.12 19.77
N ILE A 373 13.95 7.14 19.00
CA ILE A 373 15.15 7.08 18.16
C ILE A 373 16.34 6.73 19.04
N SER A 374 17.12 5.73 18.63
CA SER A 374 18.34 5.33 19.32
C SER A 374 19.27 6.54 19.47
N PRO A 375 19.98 6.71 20.60
CA PRO A 375 20.96 7.79 20.76
C PRO A 375 22.04 7.86 19.67
N LYS A 376 22.28 6.77 18.92
CA LYS A 376 23.20 6.75 17.78
C LYS A 376 22.64 7.38 16.50
N HIS A 377 21.33 7.58 16.47
CA HIS A 377 20.54 8.04 15.33
C HIS A 377 19.85 9.39 15.59
N LEU A 378 19.92 9.88 16.84
CA LEU A 378 19.37 11.16 17.31
C LEU A 378 20.17 12.36 16.82
#